data_AF-A0A523DHR6-F1
#
_entry.id   AF-A0A523DHR6-F1
#
_cell.length_a   1.000
_cell.length_b   1.000
_cell.length_c   1.000
_cell.angle_alpha   90.00
_cell.angle_beta   90.00
_cell.angle_gamma   90.00
#
_symmetry.space_group_name_H-M   'P 1'
#
loop_
_entity.id
_entity.type
_entity.pdbx_description
1 polymer ?
#
loop_
_entity_poly.entity_id
_entity_poly.type
_entity_poly.pdbx_seq_one_letter_code
_entity_poly.pdbx_strand_id
1 'polypeptide(L)'
;MATLLLVVFLSGCSGGGASESSVSGSPTEASFNATNALAEVLTFHASFDDGIDADWALGDRQIYTARSYDEQDQAVPGIGNPSVAVADGAGRFGRALRFTARNQHAIFYGSSGKFMGENIANAQEM
;
A
#
# COMPACT_ATOMS: atom_id res chain seq x y z
N MET A 1 47.11 29.55 -18.38
CA MET A 1 46.25 29.66 -19.58
C MET A 1 45.73 28.27 -19.93
N ALA A 2 44.46 28.20 -20.32
CA ALA A 2 43.76 27.09 -21.00
C ALA A 2 43.34 25.84 -20.19
N THR A 3 42.06 25.90 -19.80
CA THR A 3 41.11 24.85 -19.39
C THR A 3 40.90 23.78 -20.46
N LEU A 4 40.56 22.54 -20.08
CA LEU A 4 39.67 21.70 -20.89
C LEU A 4 38.75 20.85 -20.01
N LEU A 5 37.55 21.37 -19.79
CA LEU A 5 36.39 20.72 -19.17
C LEU A 5 35.63 20.02 -20.30
N LEU A 6 35.50 18.70 -20.24
CA LEU A 6 34.74 17.92 -21.23
C LEU A 6 33.24 17.96 -20.86
N VAL A 7 32.46 18.76 -21.56
CA VAL A 7 30.99 18.80 -21.46
C VAL A 7 30.40 17.94 -22.57
N VAL A 8 29.69 16.87 -22.20
CA VAL A 8 28.96 16.01 -23.16
C VAL A 8 27.55 16.57 -23.32
N PHE A 9 27.27 17.15 -24.50
CA PHE A 9 25.92 17.51 -24.94
C PHE A 9 25.34 16.35 -25.75
N LEU A 10 24.22 15.76 -25.29
CA LEU A 10 23.36 14.89 -26.08
C LEU A 10 22.09 15.68 -26.46
N SER A 11 22.20 16.47 -27.52
CA SER A 11 21.05 17.01 -28.24
C SER A 11 20.64 16.03 -29.33
N GLY A 12 19.45 15.44 -29.18
CA GLY A 12 18.81 14.63 -30.20
C GLY A 12 17.35 15.05 -30.38
N CYS A 13 17.11 16.06 -31.22
CA CYS A 13 15.82 16.27 -31.89
C CYS A 13 16.05 16.03 -33.38
N SER A 14 15.38 15.03 -33.95
CA SER A 14 15.23 14.93 -35.41
C SER A 14 13.94 14.21 -35.75
N GLY A 15 13.07 14.89 -36.48
CA GLY A 15 11.80 14.35 -36.98
C GLY A 15 10.76 15.43 -37.22
N GLY A 16 11.04 16.39 -38.10
CA GLY A 16 10.05 17.33 -38.63
C GLY A 16 9.38 16.79 -39.90
N GLY A 17 8.09 17.09 -40.08
CA GLY A 17 7.35 16.87 -41.33
C GLY A 17 5.83 16.78 -41.12
N ALA A 18 5.12 17.82 -41.53
CA ALA A 18 3.69 18.05 -41.33
C ALA A 18 2.77 17.20 -42.24
N SER A 19 1.58 16.82 -41.73
CA SER A 19 0.27 17.06 -42.35
C SER A 19 -0.86 16.43 -41.52
N GLU A 20 -1.61 17.29 -40.84
CA GLU A 20 -3.07 17.27 -40.67
C GLU A 20 -3.84 16.07 -41.26
N SER A 21 -4.44 15.28 -40.35
CA SER A 21 -5.69 14.57 -40.61
C SER A 21 -6.62 14.79 -39.44
N SER A 22 -7.56 15.70 -39.66
CA SER A 22 -8.74 15.89 -38.84
C SER A 22 -9.60 14.63 -38.88
N VAL A 23 -9.68 13.89 -37.77
CA VAL A 23 -10.87 13.13 -37.40
C VAL A 23 -11.45 13.75 -36.14
N SER A 24 -12.43 14.60 -36.41
CA SER A 24 -13.44 15.07 -35.48
C SER A 24 -14.27 13.87 -35.04
N GLY A 25 -14.27 13.59 -33.74
CA GLY A 25 -15.10 12.57 -33.11
C GLY A 25 -14.46 11.98 -31.87
N SER A 26 -14.11 12.82 -30.89
CA SER A 26 -13.86 12.29 -29.55
C SER A 26 -15.20 11.82 -28.99
N PRO A 27 -15.37 10.55 -28.57
CA PRO A 27 -16.33 10.26 -27.54
C PRO A 27 -15.96 11.16 -26.35
N THR A 28 -16.94 11.80 -25.74
CA THR A 28 -16.78 12.26 -24.37
C THR A 28 -16.57 11.00 -23.53
N GLU A 29 -15.33 10.54 -23.45
CA GLU A 29 -14.90 9.51 -22.51
C GLU A 29 -15.19 10.09 -21.13
N ALA A 30 -16.32 9.69 -20.54
CA ALA A 30 -16.59 9.96 -19.15
C ALA A 30 -15.39 9.45 -18.37
N SER A 31 -14.66 10.37 -17.73
CA SER A 31 -13.48 10.04 -16.94
C SER A 31 -13.88 9.01 -15.88
N PHE A 32 -13.53 7.74 -16.13
CA PHE A 32 -13.72 6.68 -15.16
C PHE A 32 -12.84 6.99 -13.95
N ASN A 33 -13.46 7.37 -12.83
CA ASN A 33 -12.74 7.61 -11.59
C ASN A 33 -12.43 6.25 -10.96
N ALA A 34 -11.30 5.66 -11.40
CA ALA A 34 -10.83 4.37 -10.93
C ALA A 34 -10.66 4.32 -9.40
N THR A 35 -10.34 5.44 -8.75
CA THR A 35 -10.23 5.52 -7.29
C THR A 35 -11.59 5.33 -6.61
N ASN A 36 -12.65 5.95 -7.12
CA ASN A 36 -14.00 5.75 -6.57
C ASN A 36 -14.51 4.33 -6.83
N ALA A 37 -14.32 3.82 -8.06
CA ALA A 37 -14.72 2.44 -8.38
C ALA A 37 -13.96 1.40 -7.55
N LEU A 38 -12.67 1.66 -7.25
CA LEU A 38 -11.88 0.81 -6.36
C LEU A 38 -12.37 0.91 -4.90
N ALA A 39 -12.67 2.12 -4.42
CA ALA A 39 -13.19 2.32 -3.07
C ALA A 39 -14.54 1.60 -2.85
N GLU A 40 -15.37 1.47 -3.88
CA GLU A 40 -16.65 0.75 -3.82
C GLU A 40 -16.49 -0.79 -3.69
N VAL A 41 -15.34 -1.36 -4.08
CA VAL A 41 -15.10 -2.81 -4.06
C VAL A 41 -14.10 -3.27 -3.01
N LEU A 42 -13.31 -2.35 -2.45
CA LEU A 42 -12.44 -2.68 -1.32
C LEU A 42 -13.31 -3.17 -0.16
N THR A 43 -12.79 -4.10 0.63
CA THR A 43 -13.38 -4.51 1.92
C THR A 43 -12.48 -4.13 3.11
N PHE A 44 -11.20 -3.89 2.82
CA PHE A 44 -10.18 -3.53 3.78
C PHE A 44 -8.98 -2.84 3.10
N HIS A 45 -8.39 -1.83 3.75
CA HIS A 45 -7.14 -1.17 3.34
C HIS A 45 -6.39 -0.59 4.55
N ALA A 46 -5.12 -0.99 4.71
CA ALA A 46 -4.17 -0.42 5.67
C ALA A 46 -2.85 -0.09 4.97
N SER A 47 -2.54 1.20 4.85
CA SER A 47 -1.27 1.74 4.32
C SER A 47 -0.17 1.77 5.38
N PHE A 48 -0.56 1.86 6.65
CA PHE A 48 0.30 2.16 7.81
C PHE A 48 0.94 3.56 7.80
N ASP A 49 0.55 4.43 6.87
CA ASP A 49 1.09 5.78 6.78
C ASP A 49 0.62 6.64 7.96
N ASP A 50 -0.66 6.53 8.31
CA ASP A 50 -1.30 7.32 9.39
C ASP A 50 -1.31 6.60 10.75
N GLY A 51 -0.82 5.35 10.83
CA GLY A 51 -0.77 4.61 12.09
C GLY A 51 -0.85 3.10 11.94
N ILE A 52 -1.27 2.42 13.00
CA ILE A 52 -1.44 0.96 13.01
C ILE A 52 -2.87 0.53 12.68
N ASP A 53 -3.82 1.44 12.77
CA ASP A 53 -5.21 1.16 12.40
C ASP A 53 -5.36 1.25 10.88
N ALA A 54 -6.28 0.48 10.34
CA ALA A 54 -6.55 0.49 8.91
C ALA A 54 -7.05 1.87 8.48
N ASP A 55 -6.69 2.34 7.29
CA ASP A 55 -7.20 3.61 6.76
C ASP A 55 -8.67 3.48 6.37
N TRP A 56 -9.06 2.29 5.93
CA TRP A 56 -10.43 1.98 5.55
C TRP A 56 -10.76 0.51 5.78
N ALA A 57 -11.95 0.23 6.32
CA ALA A 57 -12.47 -1.12 6.48
C ALA A 57 -14.01 -1.08 6.50
N LEU A 58 -14.65 -2.11 5.94
CA LEU A 58 -16.10 -2.31 6.09
C LEU A 58 -16.47 -2.74 7.53
N GLY A 59 -15.50 -3.35 8.21
CA GLY A 59 -15.62 -3.84 9.57
C GLY A 59 -14.97 -2.93 10.59
N ASP A 60 -14.08 -3.51 11.39
CA ASP A 60 -13.30 -2.78 12.37
C ASP A 60 -11.99 -2.32 11.74
N ARG A 61 -11.62 -1.07 11.99
CA ARG A 61 -10.33 -0.50 11.55
C ARG A 61 -9.22 -0.80 12.56
N GLN A 62 -9.57 -1.17 13.78
CA GLN A 62 -8.62 -1.40 14.86
C GLN A 62 -7.84 -2.70 14.64
N ILE A 63 -6.54 -2.64 14.87
CA ILE A 63 -5.69 -3.82 14.89
C ILE A 63 -5.77 -4.52 16.25
N TYR A 64 -5.71 -5.84 16.25
CA TYR A 64 -5.76 -6.68 17.44
C TYR A 64 -4.62 -7.69 17.45
N THR A 65 -4.25 -8.10 18.65
CA THR A 65 -3.24 -9.14 18.86
C THR A 65 -3.76 -10.21 19.81
N ALA A 66 -3.65 -11.47 19.41
CA ALA A 66 -3.94 -12.65 20.23
C ALA A 66 -2.71 -13.57 20.29
N ARG A 67 -2.69 -14.47 21.27
CA ARG A 67 -1.61 -15.48 21.39
C ARG A 67 -1.52 -16.38 20.17
N SER A 68 -2.66 -16.70 19.57
CA SER A 68 -2.80 -17.50 18.36
C SER A 68 -4.11 -17.13 17.64
N TYR A 69 -4.27 -17.56 16.38
CA TYR A 69 -5.51 -17.34 15.63
C TYR A 69 -6.70 -18.15 16.21
N ASP A 70 -6.45 -19.22 16.97
CA ASP A 70 -7.50 -19.96 17.66
C ASP A 70 -8.03 -19.22 18.89
N GLU A 71 -7.24 -18.27 19.42
CA GLU A 71 -7.55 -17.48 20.61
C GLU A 71 -7.95 -16.04 20.26
N GLN A 72 -8.52 -15.81 19.07
CA GLN A 72 -8.97 -14.48 18.61
C GLN A 72 -9.99 -13.83 19.56
N ASP A 73 -10.81 -14.61 20.26
CA ASP A 73 -11.78 -14.10 21.24
C ASP A 73 -11.11 -13.46 22.47
N GLN A 74 -9.83 -13.75 22.70
CA GLN A 74 -9.01 -13.16 23.77
C GLN A 74 -8.09 -12.04 23.27
N ALA A 75 -8.29 -11.57 22.03
CA ALA A 75 -7.42 -10.57 21.45
C ALA A 75 -7.49 -9.23 22.19
N VAL A 76 -6.34 -8.56 22.27
CA VAL A 76 -6.23 -7.22 22.83
C VAL A 76 -5.99 -6.20 21.71
N PRO A 77 -6.55 -4.98 21.81
CA PRO A 77 -6.27 -3.91 20.86
C PRO A 77 -4.77 -3.58 20.76
N GLY A 78 -4.32 -3.27 19.54
CA GLY A 78 -2.94 -2.90 19.23
C GLY A 78 -2.05 -4.08 18.83
N ILE A 79 -0.81 -3.76 18.44
CA ILE A 79 0.19 -4.73 17.96
C ILE A 79 0.74 -5.63 19.08
N GLY A 80 0.72 -5.19 20.34
CA GLY A 80 1.04 -6.01 21.53
C GLY A 80 2.44 -6.64 21.58
N ASN A 81 3.25 -6.54 20.52
CA ASN A 81 4.55 -7.17 20.37
C ASN A 81 5.60 -6.11 20.02
N PRO A 82 6.65 -5.92 20.85
CA PRO A 82 7.69 -4.93 20.59
C PRO A 82 8.55 -5.23 19.35
N SER A 83 8.49 -6.46 18.83
CA SER A 83 9.22 -6.89 17.63
C SER A 83 8.47 -6.53 16.34
N VAL A 84 7.29 -5.92 16.46
CA VAL A 84 6.48 -5.49 15.32
C VAL A 84 6.23 -4.00 15.48
N ALA A 85 6.58 -3.22 14.46
CA ALA A 85 6.44 -1.77 14.51
C ALA A 85 6.26 -1.20 13.11
N VAL A 86 5.64 -0.02 13.01
CA VAL A 86 5.61 0.76 11.77
C VAL A 86 7.00 1.36 11.53
N ALA A 87 7.56 1.13 10.36
CA ALA A 87 8.85 1.64 9.93
C ALA A 87 8.69 2.64 8.79
N ASP A 88 9.30 3.82 8.95
CA ASP A 88 9.25 4.88 7.95
C ASP A 88 10.11 4.55 6.72
N GLY A 89 9.56 4.78 5.52
CA GLY A 89 10.26 4.56 4.25
C GLY A 89 10.58 3.09 3.93
N ALA A 90 10.01 2.15 4.69
CA ALA A 90 10.22 0.71 4.48
C ALA A 90 9.20 0.09 3.52
N GLY A 91 8.09 0.79 3.23
CA GLY A 91 7.13 0.37 2.21
C GLY A 91 7.65 0.63 0.81
N ARG A 92 7.07 -0.05 -0.20
CA ARG A 92 7.25 0.36 -1.60
C ARG A 92 6.86 1.82 -1.80
N PHE A 93 5.85 2.25 -1.03
CA PHE A 93 5.42 3.62 -0.86
C PHE A 93 5.24 3.85 0.64
N GLY A 94 5.72 4.98 1.16
CA GLY A 94 5.47 5.38 2.54
C GLY A 94 6.03 4.41 3.59
N ARG A 95 5.24 4.20 4.63
CA ARG A 95 5.56 3.41 5.82
C ARG A 95 5.14 1.95 5.62
N ALA A 96 5.65 1.05 6.45
CA ALA A 96 5.25 -0.35 6.43
C ALA A 96 5.34 -1.00 7.79
N LEU A 97 4.58 -2.07 7.98
CA LEU A 97 4.70 -2.93 9.15
C LEU A 97 5.98 -3.77 9.06
N ARG A 98 6.90 -3.57 10.01
CA ARG A 98 8.19 -4.27 10.08
C ARG A 98 8.18 -5.27 11.23
N PHE A 99 8.60 -6.49 10.91
CA PHE A 99 8.88 -7.56 11.87
C PHE A 99 10.40 -7.66 12.05
N THR A 100 10.89 -7.42 13.27
CA THR A 100 12.33 -7.48 13.61
C THR A 100 12.74 -8.81 14.22
N ALA A 101 11.77 -9.62 14.65
CA ALA A 101 11.98 -10.97 15.16
C ALA A 101 10.78 -11.84 14.80
N ARG A 102 10.95 -13.16 15.00
CA ARG A 102 9.86 -14.12 14.81
C ARG A 102 8.71 -13.79 15.74
N ASN A 103 7.56 -13.44 15.16
CA ASN A 103 6.32 -13.25 15.89
C ASN A 103 5.60 -14.60 16.04
N GLN A 104 5.18 -14.93 17.26
CA GLN A 104 4.35 -16.11 17.55
C GLN A 104 2.89 -15.74 17.82
N HIS A 105 2.57 -14.45 17.87
CA HIS A 105 1.24 -13.94 18.12
C HIS A 105 0.50 -13.70 16.80
N ALA A 106 -0.81 -13.89 16.81
CA ALA A 106 -1.68 -13.53 15.71
C ALA A 106 -1.97 -12.02 15.79
N ILE A 107 -1.58 -11.28 14.76
CA ILE A 107 -1.93 -9.87 14.58
C ILE A 107 -2.93 -9.80 13.43
N PHE A 108 -4.07 -9.14 13.63
CA PHE A 108 -5.17 -9.13 12.66
C PHE A 108 -6.11 -7.92 12.83
N TYR A 109 -6.96 -7.68 11.84
CA TYR A 109 -8.05 -6.70 11.90
C TYR A 109 -9.40 -7.42 12.02
N GLY A 110 -10.34 -6.81 12.76
CA GLY A 110 -11.68 -7.35 12.95
C GLY A 110 -12.63 -7.05 11.78
N SER A 111 -13.61 -7.92 11.53
CA SER A 111 -14.74 -7.63 10.62
C SER A 111 -16.04 -7.51 11.41
N SER A 112 -16.94 -6.61 10.99
CA SER A 112 -18.25 -6.37 11.62
C SER A 112 -19.24 -7.54 11.47
N GLY A 113 -18.86 -8.61 10.79
CA GLY A 113 -19.62 -9.87 10.74
C GLY A 113 -18.70 -11.03 10.41
N LYS A 114 -18.36 -11.83 11.43
CA LYS A 114 -17.46 -13.00 11.39
C LYS A 114 -16.08 -12.70 10.77
N PHE A 115 -15.09 -12.59 11.65
CA PHE A 115 -13.65 -12.58 11.43
C PHE A 115 -13.22 -12.90 9.98
N MET A 116 -12.99 -11.87 9.18
CA MET A 116 -12.25 -11.99 7.93
C MET A 116 -10.77 -11.90 8.27
N GLY A 117 -10.27 -12.91 8.98
CA GLY A 117 -8.85 -13.06 9.27
C GLY A 117 -8.16 -13.62 8.04
N GLU A 118 -7.93 -12.80 7.02
CA GLU A 118 -6.93 -13.14 6.02
C GLU A 118 -5.53 -12.90 6.60
N ASN A 119 -4.70 -13.92 6.45
CA ASN A 119 -3.44 -14.13 7.15
C ASN A 119 -2.40 -13.06 6.80
N ILE A 120 -2.32 -11.97 7.58
CA ILE A 120 -1.35 -10.89 7.38
C ILE A 120 0.05 -11.19 7.93
N ALA A 121 0.24 -12.30 8.65
CA ALA A 121 1.51 -12.61 9.31
C ALA A 121 1.73 -14.10 9.57
N ASN A 122 1.82 -14.92 8.53
CA ASN A 122 2.57 -16.16 8.62
C ASN A 122 3.86 -15.97 7.82
N ALA A 123 4.85 -15.36 8.48
CA ALA A 123 6.24 -15.38 8.02
C ALA A 123 6.78 -16.81 8.15
N GLN A 124 6.29 -17.68 7.29
CA GLN A 124 6.87 -18.99 6.97
C GLN A 124 7.65 -18.76 5.68
N GLU A 125 8.83 -18.16 5.78
CA GLU A 125 10.01 -18.51 5.00
C GLU A 125 11.14 -17.53 5.36
N MET A 126 12.13 -18.11 6.04
CA MET A 126 13.59 -17.89 5.97
C MET A 126 14.10 -16.50 5.60
#